data_AF-A0A5C7RC14-F1
#
_entry.id   AF-A0A5C7RC14-F1
#
_cell.length_a   1.000
_cell.length_b   1.000
_cell.length_c   1.000
_cell.angle_alpha   90.00
_cell.angle_beta   90.00
_cell.angle_gamma   90.00
#
_symmetry.space_group_name_H-M   'P 1'
#
loop_
_entity.id
_entity.type
_entity.pdbx_description
1 polymer ?
#
loop_
_entity_poly.entity_id
_entity_poly.type
_entity_poly.pdbx_seq_one_letter_code
_entity_poly.pdbx_strand_id
1 'polypeptide(L)'
;MTDSFSNKEDKDYFDSLFQDFGGLSENIDLFDFRESQIKRKEFNKIRSKIFQDPKSKFGSVCQLKCHQDCPNSADEVDHLIPLSSNVLNKQLRGFRANNGKKAPTQSFDSNHPTNFVLSCTRCNAFKKNKIPTIDIIKYVLDSRHDDT
;
A
#
# COMPACT_ATOMS: atom_id res chain seq x y z
N MET A 1 -2.93 11.64 15.65
CA MET A 1 -3.18 10.45 16.49
C MET A 1 -2.39 9.29 15.91
N THR A 2 -1.28 8.89 16.55
CA THR A 2 -0.36 7.84 16.08
C THR A 2 -0.42 6.56 16.93
N ASP A 3 -1.43 6.44 17.81
CA ASP A 3 -1.54 5.36 18.81
C ASP A 3 -2.44 4.20 18.38
N SER A 4 -2.80 4.13 17.11
CA SER A 4 -3.71 3.10 16.59
C SER A 4 -3.01 1.79 16.18
N PHE A 5 -1.67 1.74 16.17
CA PHE A 5 -0.92 0.51 15.95
C PHE A 5 -1.01 -0.39 17.17
N SER A 6 -1.53 -1.61 16.98
CA SER A 6 -1.61 -2.60 18.07
C SER A 6 -0.25 -3.10 18.56
N ASN A 7 0.81 -2.94 17.75
CA ASN A 7 2.16 -3.32 18.13
C ASN A 7 3.15 -2.19 17.81
N LYS A 8 4.08 -1.94 18.75
CA LYS A 8 5.11 -0.90 18.58
C LYS A 8 6.03 -1.19 17.40
N GLU A 9 6.38 -2.45 17.14
CA GLU A 9 7.33 -2.78 16.07
C GLU A 9 6.74 -2.49 14.68
N ASP A 10 5.41 -2.54 14.52
CA ASP A 10 4.78 -2.13 13.26
C ASP A 10 4.90 -0.62 13.07
N LYS A 11 4.68 0.15 14.14
CA LYS A 11 4.84 1.61 14.13
C LYS A 11 6.28 2.00 13.77
N ASP A 12 7.26 1.40 14.46
CA ASP A 12 8.68 1.68 14.22
C ASP A 12 9.11 1.30 12.80
N TYR A 13 8.59 0.18 12.28
CA TYR A 13 8.85 -0.25 10.91
C TYR A 13 8.33 0.78 9.88
N PHE A 14 7.07 1.21 10.01
CA PHE A 14 6.50 2.18 9.08
C PHE A 14 7.11 3.57 9.24
N ASP A 15 7.43 3.99 10.45
CA ASP A 15 8.13 5.26 10.68
C ASP A 15 9.50 5.28 10.00
N SER A 16 10.25 4.18 10.12
CA SER A 16 11.53 4.00 9.40
C SER A 16 11.34 3.95 7.89
N LEU A 17 10.31 3.25 7.41
CA LEU A 17 10.01 3.11 5.98
C LEU A 17 9.67 4.45 5.32
N PHE A 18 9.06 5.37 6.07
CA PHE A 18 8.68 6.69 5.59
C PHE A 18 9.63 7.81 6.06
N GLN A 19 10.78 7.48 6.66
CA GLN A 19 11.66 8.46 7.30
C GLN A 19 12.05 9.61 6.36
N ASP A 20 12.40 9.29 5.11
CA ASP A 20 12.77 10.28 4.10
C ASP A 20 11.57 11.09 3.54
N PHE A 21 10.35 10.73 3.93
CA PHE A 21 9.08 11.32 3.51
C PHE A 21 8.30 11.92 4.68
N GLY A 22 8.99 12.37 5.73
CA GLY A 22 8.38 12.98 6.92
C GLY A 22 7.88 11.97 7.96
N GLY A 23 8.27 10.71 7.84
CA GLY A 23 7.93 9.64 8.78
C GLY A 23 6.45 9.29 8.77
N LEU A 24 6.02 8.61 9.84
CA LEU A 24 4.64 8.16 9.97
C LEU A 24 3.64 9.32 10.13
N SER A 25 4.06 10.46 10.71
CA SER A 25 3.18 11.61 10.95
C SER A 25 2.66 12.23 9.66
N GLU A 26 3.52 12.42 8.66
CA GLU A 26 3.15 12.99 7.36
C GLU A 26 2.42 11.99 6.45
N ASN A 27 2.52 10.70 6.79
CA ASN A 27 1.94 9.60 6.01
C ASN A 27 0.79 8.89 6.72
N ILE A 28 0.22 9.51 7.77
CA ILE A 28 -0.80 8.88 8.61
C ILE A 28 -2.08 8.53 7.84
N ASP A 29 -2.39 9.29 6.79
CA ASP A 29 -3.54 9.06 5.92
C ASP A 29 -3.45 7.76 5.14
N LEU A 30 -2.26 7.15 5.03
CA LEU A 30 -2.10 5.80 4.46
C LEU A 30 -2.63 4.72 5.39
N PHE A 31 -3.01 5.04 6.63
CA PHE A 31 -3.35 4.04 7.63
C PHE A 31 -4.82 4.10 8.09
N ASP A 32 -5.46 2.94 8.13
CA ASP A 32 -6.80 2.71 8.70
C ASP A 32 -6.84 1.31 9.32
N PHE A 33 -7.01 1.27 10.65
CA PHE A 33 -6.95 0.04 11.45
C PHE A 33 -8.29 -0.68 11.57
N ARG A 34 -9.35 -0.20 10.89
CA ARG A 34 -10.62 -0.92 10.76
C ARG A 34 -10.42 -2.26 10.06
N GLU A 35 -11.39 -3.15 10.21
CA GLU A 35 -11.35 -4.47 9.60
C GLU A 35 -11.23 -4.42 8.06
N SER A 36 -10.33 -5.22 7.50
CA SER A 36 -10.08 -5.26 6.05
C SER A 36 -11.33 -5.55 5.21
N GLN A 37 -12.33 -6.27 5.74
CA GLN A 37 -13.59 -6.55 5.06
C GLN A 37 -14.43 -5.29 4.82
N ILE A 38 -14.45 -4.37 5.80
CA ILE A 38 -15.16 -3.09 5.68
C ILE A 38 -14.52 -2.26 4.57
N LYS A 39 -13.19 -2.13 4.62
CA LYS A 39 -12.41 -1.36 3.65
C LYS A 39 -12.50 -1.93 2.23
N ARG A 40 -12.50 -3.25 2.07
CA ARG A 40 -12.72 -3.90 0.75
C ARG A 40 -14.10 -3.59 0.17
N LYS A 41 -15.14 -3.63 1.00
CA LYS A 41 -16.51 -3.28 0.56
C LYS A 41 -16.60 -1.82 0.13
N GLU A 42 -15.98 -0.92 0.90
CA GLU A 42 -15.90 0.49 0.55
C GLU A 42 -15.17 0.69 -0.79
N PHE A 43 -13.94 0.18 -0.91
CA PHE A 43 -13.12 0.28 -2.13
C PHE A 43 -13.86 -0.23 -3.37
N ASN A 44 -14.50 -1.40 -3.29
CA ASN A 44 -15.22 -1.98 -4.42
C ASN A 44 -16.36 -1.09 -4.93
N LYS A 45 -16.97 -0.25 -4.08
CA LYS A 45 -18.01 0.71 -4.50
C LYS A 45 -17.45 1.91 -5.25
N ILE A 46 -16.19 2.26 -4.99
CA ILE A 46 -15.56 3.50 -5.46
C ILE A 46 -14.49 3.26 -6.53
N ARG A 47 -14.02 2.02 -6.71
CA ARG A 47 -12.92 1.63 -7.61
C ARG A 47 -13.06 2.19 -9.03
N SER A 48 -14.26 2.09 -9.63
CA SER A 48 -14.48 2.56 -11.00
C SER A 48 -14.35 4.08 -11.16
N LYS A 49 -14.71 4.84 -10.12
CA LYS A 49 -14.59 6.31 -10.10
C LYS A 49 -13.15 6.72 -9.83
N ILE A 50 -12.53 6.07 -8.83
CA ILE A 50 -11.15 6.33 -8.41
C ILE A 50 -10.12 5.95 -9.47
N PHE A 51 -10.44 5.13 -10.47
CA PHE A 51 -9.49 4.90 -11.56
C PHE A 51 -9.32 6.13 -12.48
N GLN A 52 -10.32 7.00 -12.58
CA GLN A 52 -10.26 8.13 -13.50
C GLN A 52 -9.41 9.28 -12.95
N ASP A 53 -9.50 9.59 -11.65
CA ASP A 53 -8.85 10.77 -11.07
C ASP A 53 -7.30 10.67 -11.04
N PRO A 54 -6.67 9.55 -10.64
CA PRO A 54 -5.23 9.37 -10.73
C PRO A 54 -4.78 9.26 -12.18
N LYS A 55 -5.61 8.72 -13.08
CA LYS A 55 -5.25 8.56 -14.50
C LYS A 55 -5.22 9.90 -15.23
N SER A 56 -6.10 10.84 -14.88
CA SER A 56 -6.04 12.20 -15.41
C SER A 56 -4.84 12.96 -14.84
N LYS A 57 -4.47 12.72 -13.57
CA LYS A 57 -3.35 13.40 -12.91
C LYS A 57 -1.97 12.85 -13.31
N PHE A 58 -1.78 11.54 -13.27
CA PHE A 58 -0.46 10.88 -13.43
C PHE A 58 -0.31 10.19 -14.80
N GLY A 59 -1.27 10.41 -15.70
CA GLY A 59 -1.32 9.72 -16.99
C GLY A 59 -1.67 8.24 -16.87
N SER A 60 -1.34 7.47 -17.91
CA SER A 60 -1.65 6.03 -17.97
C SER A 60 -0.46 5.14 -17.66
N VAL A 61 0.49 5.61 -16.85
CA VAL A 61 1.75 4.90 -16.57
C VAL A 61 1.61 4.03 -15.32
N CYS A 62 2.17 2.82 -15.37
CA CYS A 62 2.27 1.97 -14.18
C CYS A 62 3.24 2.60 -13.17
N GLN A 63 2.76 2.97 -12.00
CA GLN A 63 3.56 3.61 -10.95
C GLN A 63 4.34 2.60 -10.10
N LEU A 64 3.96 1.32 -10.09
CA LEU A 64 4.65 0.31 -9.29
C LEU A 64 6.00 -0.12 -9.87
N LYS A 65 6.10 -0.27 -11.19
CA LYS A 65 7.30 -0.70 -11.95
C LYS A 65 8.14 -1.84 -11.32
N CYS A 66 7.50 -2.75 -10.59
CA CYS A 66 8.19 -3.72 -9.74
C CYS A 66 8.32 -5.13 -10.34
N HIS A 67 7.84 -5.34 -11.57
CA HIS A 67 7.94 -6.61 -12.28
C HIS A 67 8.70 -6.43 -13.60
N GLN A 68 9.53 -7.40 -13.98
CA GLN A 68 10.34 -7.35 -15.21
C GLN A 68 9.47 -7.18 -16.47
N ASP A 69 8.32 -7.86 -16.51
CA ASP A 69 7.36 -7.81 -17.63
C ASP A 69 6.34 -6.67 -17.47
N CYS A 70 6.73 -5.56 -16.82
CA CYS A 70 5.85 -4.39 -16.69
C CYS A 70 5.69 -3.73 -18.07
N PRO A 71 4.46 -3.63 -18.62
CA PRO A 71 4.23 -2.96 -19.90
C PRO A 71 4.33 -1.43 -19.81
N ASN A 72 4.65 -0.89 -18.63
CA ASN A 72 4.66 0.53 -18.30
C ASN A 72 3.30 1.25 -18.50
N SER A 73 2.22 0.52 -18.77
CA SER A 73 0.86 1.03 -18.87
C SER A 73 0.01 0.56 -17.70
N ALA A 74 -0.74 1.46 -17.06
CA ALA A 74 -1.67 1.11 -15.99
C ALA A 74 -3.05 0.73 -16.53
N ASP A 75 -3.59 -0.36 -16.01
CA ASP A 75 -4.93 -0.89 -16.33
C ASP A 75 -5.83 -0.97 -15.08
N GLU A 76 -5.29 -0.72 -13.89
CA GLU A 76 -6.04 -0.72 -12.63
C GLU A 76 -5.49 0.22 -11.54
N VAL A 77 -6.31 0.49 -10.52
CA VAL A 77 -5.86 1.08 -9.25
C VAL A 77 -5.59 -0.02 -8.24
N ASP A 78 -4.47 0.11 -7.54
CA ASP A 78 -4.09 -0.64 -6.35
C ASP A 78 -3.82 0.31 -5.17
N HIS A 79 -3.72 -0.23 -3.96
CA HIS A 79 -3.29 0.49 -2.76
C HIS A 79 -1.77 0.47 -2.65
N LEU A 80 -1.07 1.54 -2.28
CA LEU A 80 0.39 1.54 -2.12
C LEU A 80 0.77 0.63 -0.95
N ILE A 81 0.27 0.91 0.24
CA ILE A 81 0.31 -0.02 1.36
C ILE A 81 -0.85 -1.00 1.18
N PRO A 82 -0.70 -2.32 1.38
CA PRO A 82 -1.81 -3.24 1.17
C PRO A 82 -2.84 -3.20 2.31
N LEU A 83 -4.14 -3.26 1.98
CA LEU A 83 -5.27 -3.36 2.93
C LEU A 83 -5.05 -4.39 4.05
N SER A 84 -4.39 -5.49 3.74
CA SER A 84 -3.91 -6.44 4.74
C SER A 84 -2.60 -7.13 4.34
N SER A 85 -1.77 -7.41 5.34
CA SER A 85 -0.52 -8.14 5.17
C SER A 85 -0.19 -9.00 6.39
N ASN A 86 0.54 -10.09 6.19
CA ASN A 86 1.17 -10.86 7.28
C ASN A 86 2.69 -10.78 7.25
N VAL A 87 3.25 -9.86 6.46
CA VAL A 87 4.69 -9.70 6.29
C VAL A 87 5.36 -9.32 7.61
N LEU A 88 4.84 -8.31 8.32
CA LEU A 88 5.42 -7.88 9.60
C LEU A 88 5.32 -8.94 10.69
N ASN A 89 4.18 -9.63 10.80
CA ASN A 89 4.04 -10.78 11.69
C ASN A 89 5.09 -11.88 11.44
N LYS A 90 5.45 -12.13 10.17
CA LYS A 90 6.50 -13.11 9.84
C LYS A 90 7.90 -12.58 10.14
N GLN A 91 8.17 -11.33 9.76
CA GLN A 91 9.50 -10.74 9.81
C GLN A 91 9.89 -10.28 11.21
N LEU A 92 8.99 -9.56 11.89
CA LEU A 92 9.25 -8.95 13.20
C LEU A 92 8.94 -9.89 14.36
N ARG A 93 7.94 -10.78 14.20
CA ARG A 93 7.42 -11.64 15.29
C ARG A 93 7.64 -13.13 15.07
N GLY A 94 8.23 -13.52 13.93
CA GLY A 94 8.52 -14.92 13.61
C GLY A 94 7.29 -15.82 13.47
N PHE A 95 6.09 -15.25 13.29
CA PHE A 95 4.87 -16.05 13.15
C PHE A 95 4.94 -16.91 11.89
N ARG A 96 4.72 -18.21 12.06
CA ARG A 96 4.69 -19.19 10.97
C ARG A 96 3.26 -19.57 10.64
N ALA A 97 3.08 -20.05 9.42
CA ALA A 97 1.86 -20.74 9.03
C ALA A 97 1.79 -22.07 9.79
N ASN A 98 0.76 -22.27 10.61
CA ASN A 98 0.53 -23.56 11.27
C ASN A 98 -0.30 -24.44 10.32
N ASN A 99 0.19 -25.65 9.99
CA ASN A 99 -0.52 -26.74 9.32
C ASN A 99 -1.67 -26.29 8.37
N GLY A 100 -1.31 -25.85 7.17
CA GLY A 100 -2.26 -25.46 6.13
C GLY A 100 -2.98 -24.11 6.33
N LYS A 101 -2.78 -23.42 7.47
CA LYS A 101 -3.35 -22.10 7.75
C LYS A 101 -2.35 -20.98 7.49
N LYS A 102 -2.81 -19.86 6.93
CA LYS A 102 -2.00 -18.65 6.77
C LYS A 102 -1.63 -18.06 8.13
N ALA A 103 -0.43 -17.50 8.25
CA ALA A 103 -0.07 -16.68 9.40
C ALA A 103 -1.06 -15.51 9.57
N PRO A 104 -1.35 -15.08 10.82
CA PRO A 104 -2.30 -14.00 11.09
C PRO A 104 -2.00 -12.75 10.24
N THR A 105 -3.03 -12.21 9.63
CA THR A 105 -2.94 -10.97 8.83
C THR A 105 -3.33 -9.78 9.67
N GLN A 106 -2.63 -8.67 9.47
CA GLN A 106 -2.91 -7.39 10.09
C GLN A 106 -3.56 -6.47 9.06
N SER A 107 -4.38 -5.54 9.54
CA SER A 107 -5.10 -4.55 8.75
C SER A 107 -4.52 -3.18 9.07
N PHE A 108 -3.79 -2.59 8.13
CA PHE A 108 -3.04 -1.34 8.38
C PHE A 108 -3.58 -0.16 7.60
N ASP A 109 -4.15 -0.42 6.43
CA ASP A 109 -4.11 0.55 5.34
C ASP A 109 -5.46 1.20 5.01
N SER A 110 -5.47 2.39 4.41
CA SER A 110 -6.66 3.20 4.16
C SER A 110 -7.16 3.17 2.71
N ASN A 111 -8.43 3.52 2.52
CA ASN A 111 -8.98 3.89 1.21
C ASN A 111 -8.79 5.38 0.89
N HIS A 112 -7.75 6.01 1.45
CA HIS A 112 -7.47 7.41 1.19
C HIS A 112 -6.85 7.58 -0.21
N PRO A 113 -7.14 8.67 -0.95
CA PRO A 113 -6.58 8.90 -2.28
C PRO A 113 -5.04 8.88 -2.34
N THR A 114 -4.37 9.33 -1.28
CA THR A 114 -2.89 9.29 -1.20
C THR A 114 -2.35 7.85 -1.16
N ASN A 115 -3.18 6.87 -0.83
CA ASN A 115 -2.78 5.48 -0.86
C ASN A 115 -3.10 4.80 -2.20
N PHE A 116 -3.75 5.46 -3.15
CA PHE A 116 -4.00 4.86 -4.46
C PHE A 116 -2.84 5.04 -5.43
N VAL A 117 -2.53 3.98 -6.17
CA VAL A 117 -1.52 3.94 -7.21
C VAL A 117 -2.06 3.31 -8.47
N LEU A 118 -1.67 3.86 -9.61
CA LEU A 118 -1.91 3.25 -10.91
C LEU A 118 -0.95 2.09 -11.10
N SER A 119 -1.47 0.94 -11.48
CA SER A 119 -0.66 -0.26 -11.68
C SER A 119 -1.12 -1.03 -12.91
N CYS A 120 -0.19 -1.82 -13.44
CA CYS A 120 -0.53 -2.88 -14.39
C CYS A 120 -0.86 -4.16 -13.62
N THR A 121 -1.70 -5.02 -14.20
CA THR A 121 -2.06 -6.34 -13.66
C THR A 121 -0.85 -7.16 -13.21
N ARG A 122 0.29 -7.08 -13.93
CA ARG A 122 1.53 -7.81 -13.59
C ARG A 122 2.16 -7.33 -12.29
N CYS A 123 2.36 -6.02 -12.16
CA CYS A 123 2.95 -5.41 -10.96
C CYS A 123 2.02 -5.57 -9.75
N ASN A 124 0.71 -5.37 -9.93
CA ASN A 124 -0.26 -5.59 -8.86
C ASN A 124 -0.22 -7.04 -8.34
N ALA A 125 -0.25 -8.02 -9.26
CA ALA A 125 -0.16 -9.43 -8.90
C ALA A 125 1.17 -9.77 -8.19
N PHE A 126 2.30 -9.19 -8.64
CA PHE A 126 3.61 -9.41 -8.04
C PHE A 126 3.73 -8.80 -6.63
N LYS A 127 3.16 -7.61 -6.44
CA LYS A 127 3.14 -6.89 -5.17
C LYS A 127 2.18 -7.51 -4.16
N LYS A 128 1.06 -8.08 -4.59
CA LYS A 128 -0.04 -8.63 -3.78
C LYS A 128 0.33 -9.01 -2.33
N ASN A 129 -0.25 -8.26 -1.38
CA ASN A 129 -0.07 -8.39 0.08
C ASN A 129 1.36 -8.17 0.63
N LYS A 130 2.32 -7.76 -0.21
CA LYS A 130 3.65 -7.33 0.22
C LYS A 130 3.61 -5.84 0.53
N ILE A 131 4.37 -5.45 1.54
CA ILE A 131 4.67 -4.05 1.78
C ILE A 131 5.65 -3.60 0.68
N PRO A 132 5.44 -2.45 0.03
CA PRO A 132 6.38 -1.90 -0.94
C PRO A 132 7.79 -1.75 -0.37
N THR A 133 8.79 -1.86 -1.24
CA THR A 133 10.16 -1.48 -0.89
C THR A 133 10.28 0.05 -0.84
N ILE A 134 11.34 0.53 -0.20
CA ILE A 134 11.66 1.97 -0.16
C ILE A 134 11.77 2.56 -1.56
N ASP A 135 12.33 1.83 -2.53
CA ASP A 135 12.45 2.30 -3.92
C ASP A 135 11.09 2.55 -4.59
N ILE A 136 10.11 1.68 -4.32
CA ILE A 136 8.74 1.85 -4.85
C ILE A 136 8.08 3.04 -4.17
N ILE A 137 8.23 3.19 -2.85
CA ILE A 137 7.67 4.31 -2.10
C ILE A 137 8.25 5.61 -2.62
N LYS A 138 9.57 5.69 -2.74
CA LYS A 138 10.27 6.84 -3.28
C LYS A 138 9.77 7.19 -4.67
N TYR A 139 9.77 6.23 -5.58
CA TYR A 139 9.29 6.45 -6.94
C TYR A 139 7.84 6.98 -6.96
N VAL A 140 6.95 6.38 -6.16
CA VAL A 140 5.54 6.77 -6.12
C VAL A 140 5.35 8.14 -5.48
N LEU A 141 6.00 8.42 -4.36
CA LEU A 141 5.86 9.68 -3.63
C LEU A 141 6.55 10.84 -4.37
N ASP A 142 7.75 10.65 -4.90
CA ASP A 142 8.45 11.66 -5.71
C ASP A 142 7.62 12.03 -6.96
N SER A 143 7.01 11.03 -7.64
CA SER A 143 6.15 11.27 -8.80
C SER A 143 4.87 12.08 -8.51
N ARG A 144 4.60 12.39 -7.23
CA ARG A 144 3.48 13.21 -6.78
C ARG A 144 3.91 14.61 -6.34
N HIS A 145 5.21 14.85 -6.13
CA HIS A 145 5.78 16.11 -5.67
C HIS A 145 6.23 17.03 -6.83
N ASP A 146 6.31 16.53 -8.06
CA ASP A 146 6.59 17.35 -9.25
C ASP A 146 5.46 18.34 -9.65
N ASP A 147 4.40 18.42 -8.84
CA ASP A 147 3.20 19.26 -9.08
C ASP A 147 3.00 20.39 -8.04
N THR A 148 4.03 20.77 -7.26
CA THR A 148 4.03 21.99 -6.44
C THR A 148 4.98 23.05 -6.96
#